data_AF-A0A916ITI0-F1
#
_entry.id   AF-A0A916ITI0-F1
#
_cell.length_a   1.000
_cell.length_b   1.000
_cell.length_c   1.000
_cell.angle_alpha   90.00
_cell.angle_beta   90.00
_cell.angle_gamma   90.00
#
_symmetry.space_group_name_H-M   'P 1'
#
loop_
_entity.id
_entity.type
_entity.pdbx_description
1 polymer ?
#
loop_
_entity_poly.entity_id
_entity_poly.type
_entity_poly.pdbx_seq_one_letter_code
_entity_poly.pdbx_strand_id
1 'polypeptide(L)'
;MQDISPSLADQPPAEATYADAQSLAAALSRPIVFVDLETTGADAQHDRITEIGVVEVGPDGIQEWDTLLDPGTGIPPFIQRLTGITNEMVRGQPTFASIAETLAERLQGRLFVAHNARFDYGFLKNEFRRAGLTFRADVLCTVRLSRSLFPSAAKHGLDAIVARFGLEPRARHRALADAELLWQFWQKIHALYSVELIAAATQALIRRASLPAGLEETALDDVPDTAGVYLFYGDNEAPLYVGKSVHLRQRIGAHFSGDYRVGKDMRLARLVRRVEWRETGGEIGALLLEASLVKSMQPVHNQMLRRNTRLYTWELPPELPVPRLRSDIDTDFSRRGHLYGAFPSRGAAHAWLRRLADEHQLCQATLSLEKTTRAGSPCFARQIHRCEGACVGLESFRRHRARIAAAMAEAELKPWPFGGPVAWPEVSGTQTWWHVVEDWCYLGSVRTREDAAALLAAPARFELDTYQILASRLPQWMPHVVHLRSTRSFELAFYEASAPDDHARPTALRPRVSGKPTARQQPSPGLFND
;
A
#
# COMPACT_ATOMS: atom_id res chain seq x y z
N MET A 1 1.91 6.58 39.17
CA MET A 1 0.64 6.94 38.50
C MET A 1 0.63 8.45 38.37
N GLN A 2 1.00 8.95 37.19
CA GLN A 2 0.75 10.32 36.79
C GLN A 2 -0.13 10.22 35.55
N ASP A 3 -1.38 10.65 35.71
CA ASP A 3 -2.36 10.78 34.65
C ASP A 3 -1.81 11.70 33.56
N ILE A 4 -1.64 11.15 32.36
CA ILE A 4 -1.38 11.95 31.16
C ILE A 4 -2.73 12.18 30.50
N SER A 5 -3.49 13.14 31.03
CA SER A 5 -4.63 13.70 30.29
C SER A 5 -4.13 14.47 29.06
N PRO A 6 -4.85 14.46 27.93
CA PRO A 6 -4.48 15.22 26.75
C PRO A 6 -4.42 16.72 27.06
N SER A 7 -3.34 17.37 26.65
CA SER A 7 -3.14 18.82 26.79
C SER A 7 -4.27 19.60 26.10
N LEU A 8 -4.86 20.55 26.83
CA LEU A 8 -5.95 21.48 26.44
C LEU A 8 -5.60 22.45 25.29
N ALA A 9 -4.40 22.39 24.72
CA ALA A 9 -3.88 23.44 23.85
C ALA A 9 -4.39 23.45 22.38
N ASP A 10 -5.11 22.41 21.93
CA ASP A 10 -5.50 22.23 20.51
C ASP A 10 -7.01 22.05 20.29
N GLN A 11 -7.84 22.24 21.33
CA GLN A 11 -9.29 22.38 21.15
C GLN A 11 -9.62 23.86 21.02
N PRO A 12 -10.30 24.30 19.94
CA PRO A 12 -10.82 25.66 19.91
C PRO A 12 -11.77 25.82 21.12
N PRO A 13 -11.82 27.01 21.74
CA PRO A 13 -12.82 27.26 22.78
C PRO A 13 -14.20 26.88 22.23
N ALA A 14 -15.02 26.22 23.06
CA ALA A 14 -16.33 25.66 22.66
C ALA A 14 -17.29 26.70 22.04
N GLU A 15 -16.97 27.98 22.14
CA GLU A 15 -17.70 29.13 21.62
C GLU A 15 -16.83 30.04 20.72
N ALA A 16 -15.85 29.50 19.98
CA ALA A 16 -15.11 30.33 19.02
C ALA A 16 -16.09 31.03 18.08
N THR A 17 -16.21 32.35 18.19
CA THR A 17 -17.13 33.15 17.37
C THR A 17 -16.69 33.14 15.91
N TYR A 18 -17.63 33.30 14.98
CA TYR A 18 -17.26 33.48 13.58
C TYR A 18 -16.58 34.84 13.42
N ALA A 19 -15.47 34.90 12.69
CA ALA A 19 -14.97 36.17 12.21
C ALA A 19 -16.02 36.80 11.26
N ASP A 20 -16.13 38.12 11.26
CA ASP A 20 -17.13 38.83 10.45
C ASP A 20 -16.95 38.51 8.96
N ALA A 21 -17.96 37.87 8.38
CA ALA A 21 -17.94 37.32 7.03
C ALA A 21 -17.65 38.40 5.98
N GLN A 22 -18.28 39.58 6.12
CA GLN A 22 -18.15 40.68 5.16
C GLN A 22 -16.79 41.35 5.25
N SER A 23 -16.26 41.54 6.47
CA SER A 23 -14.91 42.07 6.70
C SER A 23 -13.85 41.14 6.17
N LEU A 24 -14.01 39.82 6.36
CA LEU A 24 -13.10 38.83 5.77
C LEU A 24 -13.13 38.88 4.25
N ALA A 25 -14.32 38.88 3.64
CA ALA A 25 -14.48 38.95 2.20
C ALA A 25 -13.82 40.21 1.60
N ALA A 26 -14.03 41.37 2.24
CA ALA A 26 -13.43 42.64 1.84
C ALA A 26 -11.90 42.69 1.99
N ALA A 27 -11.33 41.94 2.93
CA ALA A 27 -9.89 41.90 3.20
C ALA A 27 -9.11 40.95 2.27
N LEU A 28 -9.78 40.17 1.43
CA LEU A 28 -9.13 39.20 0.55
C LEU A 28 -8.37 39.88 -0.59
N SER A 29 -7.06 39.63 -0.67
CA SER A 29 -6.22 40.09 -1.80
C SER A 29 -6.50 39.34 -3.11
N ARG A 30 -7.18 38.20 -3.04
CA ARG A 30 -7.63 37.39 -4.17
C ARG A 30 -8.95 36.72 -3.79
N PRO A 31 -9.98 36.70 -4.66
CA PRO A 31 -11.21 35.98 -4.38
C PRO A 31 -10.97 34.47 -4.18
N ILE A 32 -11.80 33.87 -3.35
CA ILE A 32 -11.75 32.46 -2.97
C ILE A 32 -13.07 31.80 -3.40
N VAL A 33 -12.99 30.57 -3.87
CA VAL A 33 -14.16 29.73 -4.13
C VAL A 33 -14.08 28.48 -3.28
N PHE A 34 -15.12 28.21 -2.50
CA PHE A 34 -15.31 26.95 -1.80
C PHE A 34 -16.19 26.07 -2.66
N VAL A 35 -15.69 24.89 -3.00
CA VAL A 35 -16.33 23.99 -3.95
C VAL A 35 -16.44 22.61 -3.35
N ASP A 36 -17.59 21.97 -3.60
CA ASP A 36 -17.87 20.58 -3.31
C ASP A 36 -18.71 20.00 -4.45
N LEU A 37 -18.57 18.69 -4.72
CA LEU A 37 -19.21 17.99 -5.81
C LEU A 37 -19.90 16.71 -5.34
N GLU A 38 -21.08 16.44 -5.89
CA GLU A 38 -21.65 15.10 -5.88
C GLU A 38 -21.45 14.44 -7.25
N THR A 39 -21.19 13.14 -7.26
CA THR A 39 -20.71 12.41 -8.46
C THR A 39 -21.34 11.03 -8.59
N THR A 40 -21.29 10.44 -9.78
CA THR A 40 -21.81 9.08 -10.05
C THR A 40 -20.94 7.96 -9.49
N GLY A 41 -19.79 8.28 -8.90
CA GLY A 41 -18.80 7.34 -8.40
C GLY A 41 -17.49 8.04 -8.03
N ALA A 42 -16.42 7.30 -7.76
CA ALA A 42 -15.17 7.87 -7.24
C ALA A 42 -14.07 8.07 -8.28
N ASP A 43 -14.29 7.67 -9.53
CA ASP A 43 -13.28 7.71 -10.60
C ASP A 43 -13.57 8.85 -11.58
N ALA A 44 -12.85 9.96 -11.43
CA ALA A 44 -12.99 11.13 -12.29
C ALA A 44 -12.78 10.84 -13.80
N GLN A 45 -12.12 9.75 -14.20
CA GLN A 45 -11.91 9.42 -15.61
C GLN A 45 -13.15 8.79 -16.27
N HIS A 46 -13.99 8.10 -15.50
CA HIS A 46 -15.15 7.37 -16.00
C HIS A 46 -16.47 7.93 -15.46
N ASP A 47 -16.51 8.28 -14.18
CA ASP A 47 -17.65 8.86 -13.50
C ASP A 47 -17.88 10.32 -13.92
N ARG A 48 -19.07 10.81 -13.57
CA ARG A 48 -19.62 12.11 -13.96
C ARG A 48 -20.05 12.90 -12.73
N ILE A 49 -20.09 14.21 -12.86
CA ILE A 49 -20.63 15.12 -11.83
C ILE A 49 -22.16 15.15 -11.91
N THR A 50 -22.84 15.10 -10.76
CA THR A 50 -24.30 15.18 -10.64
C THR A 50 -24.78 16.43 -9.90
N GLU A 51 -23.93 17.05 -9.08
CA GLU A 51 -24.22 18.33 -8.42
C GLU A 51 -22.92 19.12 -8.24
N ILE A 52 -22.99 20.45 -8.36
CA ILE A 52 -21.89 21.36 -8.03
C ILE A 52 -22.41 22.38 -7.04
N GLY A 53 -21.69 22.57 -5.94
CA GLY A 53 -21.91 23.66 -4.99
C GLY A 53 -20.71 24.59 -4.95
N VAL A 54 -20.95 25.90 -5.05
CA VAL A 54 -19.92 26.93 -5.03
C VAL A 54 -20.31 28.08 -4.10
N VAL A 55 -19.45 28.38 -3.13
CA VAL A 55 -19.50 29.63 -2.36
C VAL A 55 -18.35 30.52 -2.83
N GLU A 56 -18.68 31.59 -3.55
CA GLU A 56 -17.72 32.63 -3.93
C GLU A 56 -17.59 33.65 -2.80
N VAL A 57 -16.35 34.00 -2.47
CA VAL A 57 -16.03 35.01 -1.46
C VAL A 57 -14.97 35.95 -2.03
N GLY A 58 -15.29 37.23 -2.10
CA GLY A 58 -14.35 38.25 -2.53
C GLY A 58 -14.76 39.66 -2.10
N PRO A 59 -14.01 40.69 -2.53
CA PRO A 59 -14.31 42.08 -2.17
C PRO A 59 -15.70 42.55 -2.59
N ASP A 60 -16.25 41.95 -3.66
CA ASP A 60 -17.58 42.26 -4.18
C ASP A 60 -18.72 41.57 -3.41
N GLY A 61 -18.40 40.76 -2.40
CA GLY A 61 -19.35 40.08 -1.51
C GLY A 61 -19.24 38.56 -1.52
N ILE A 62 -20.26 37.92 -0.96
CA ILE A 62 -20.39 36.46 -0.84
C ILE A 62 -21.56 36.02 -1.71
N GLN A 63 -21.34 35.04 -2.58
CA GLN A 63 -22.37 34.52 -3.50
C GLN A 63 -22.40 33.00 -3.47
N GLU A 64 -23.57 32.43 -3.21
CA GLU A 64 -23.85 31.00 -3.29
C GLU A 64 -24.35 30.65 -4.71
N TRP A 65 -23.92 29.52 -5.25
CA TRP A 65 -24.44 28.96 -6.51
C TRP A 65 -24.39 27.46 -6.44
N ASP A 66 -25.49 26.84 -6.84
CA ASP A 66 -25.61 25.40 -6.94
C ASP A 66 -26.34 25.00 -8.22
N THR A 67 -26.03 23.80 -8.71
CA THR A 67 -26.76 23.22 -9.83
C THR A 67 -26.69 21.70 -9.79
N LEU A 68 -27.83 21.05 -10.05
CA LEU A 68 -27.85 19.65 -10.44
C LEU A 68 -27.47 19.54 -11.91
N LEU A 69 -26.79 18.45 -12.27
CA LEU A 69 -26.35 18.18 -13.64
C LEU A 69 -26.87 16.84 -14.12
N ASP A 70 -27.27 16.79 -15.39
CA ASP A 70 -27.48 15.53 -16.09
C ASP A 70 -26.11 14.92 -16.44
N PRO A 71 -25.70 13.80 -15.81
CA PRO A 71 -24.41 13.18 -16.06
C PRO A 71 -24.37 12.43 -17.40
N GLY A 72 -25.50 12.26 -18.10
CA GLY A 72 -25.60 11.46 -19.33
C GLY A 72 -25.36 9.96 -19.10
N THR A 73 -25.37 9.50 -17.86
CA THR A 73 -25.21 8.09 -17.46
C THR A 73 -26.09 7.78 -16.25
N GLY A 74 -26.33 6.50 -15.98
CA GLY A 74 -27.10 6.07 -14.81
C GLY A 74 -26.32 6.24 -13.51
N ILE A 75 -26.94 6.86 -12.50
CA ILE A 75 -26.40 6.95 -11.14
C ILE A 75 -26.59 5.60 -10.44
N PRO A 76 -25.52 4.93 -9.97
CA PRO A 76 -25.64 3.64 -9.28
C PRO A 76 -26.51 3.72 -8.01
N PRO A 77 -27.31 2.69 -7.67
CA PRO A 77 -28.21 2.74 -6.51
C PRO A 77 -27.52 3.03 -5.17
N PHE A 78 -26.26 2.65 -4.99
CA PHE A 78 -25.52 2.95 -3.76
C PHE A 78 -25.16 4.44 -3.63
N ILE A 79 -24.85 5.11 -4.76
CA ILE A 79 -24.58 6.55 -4.80
C ILE A 79 -25.86 7.32 -4.53
N GLN A 80 -26.99 6.94 -5.16
CA GLN A 80 -28.29 7.57 -4.90
C GLN A 80 -28.67 7.51 -3.42
N ARG A 81 -28.34 6.41 -2.72
CA ARG A 81 -28.56 6.30 -1.26
C ARG A 81 -27.61 7.16 -0.43
N LEU A 82 -26.40 7.39 -0.92
CA LEU A 82 -25.37 8.15 -0.22
C LEU A 82 -25.62 9.65 -0.33
N THR A 83 -25.93 10.14 -1.53
CA THR A 83 -26.07 11.57 -1.84
C THR A 83 -27.53 12.03 -1.83
N GLY A 84 -28.47 11.10 -1.90
CA GLY A 84 -29.90 11.40 -2.06
C GLY A 84 -30.29 11.84 -3.47
N ILE A 85 -29.34 11.96 -4.41
CA ILE A 85 -29.60 12.39 -5.79
C ILE A 85 -30.04 11.19 -6.63
N THR A 86 -31.27 11.21 -7.13
CA THR A 86 -31.81 10.13 -7.97
C THR A 86 -31.66 10.41 -9.47
N ASN A 87 -31.77 9.37 -10.30
CA ASN A 87 -31.77 9.54 -11.76
C ASN A 87 -32.90 10.44 -12.26
N GLU A 88 -34.02 10.50 -11.54
CA GLU A 88 -35.16 11.36 -11.85
C GLU A 88 -34.85 12.83 -11.57
N MET A 89 -34.08 13.14 -10.52
CA MET A 89 -33.71 14.52 -10.15
C MET A 89 -32.79 15.18 -11.18
N VAL A 90 -31.86 14.40 -11.73
CA VAL A 90 -30.88 14.89 -12.72
C VAL A 90 -31.40 14.89 -14.15
N ARG A 91 -32.51 14.19 -14.41
CA ARG A 91 -33.08 14.10 -15.77
C ARG A 91 -33.58 15.47 -16.23
N GLY A 92 -33.05 15.95 -17.35
CA GLY A 92 -33.43 17.24 -17.92
C GLY A 92 -32.76 18.45 -17.27
N GLN A 93 -31.86 18.23 -16.32
CA GLN A 93 -30.94 19.25 -15.82
C GLN A 93 -29.90 19.59 -16.90
N PRO A 94 -29.21 20.74 -16.81
CA PRO A 94 -28.12 21.05 -17.72
C PRO A 94 -27.02 19.98 -17.66
N THR A 95 -26.34 19.77 -18.79
CA THR A 95 -25.13 18.95 -18.83
C THR A 95 -23.93 19.80 -18.39
N PHE A 96 -22.84 19.16 -17.95
CA PHE A 96 -21.61 19.90 -17.67
C PHE A 96 -21.15 20.74 -18.87
N ALA A 97 -21.19 20.16 -20.08
CA ALA A 97 -20.77 20.86 -21.30
C ALA A 97 -21.55 22.16 -21.53
N SER A 98 -22.85 22.19 -21.22
CA SER A 98 -23.67 23.41 -21.38
C SER A 98 -23.37 24.51 -20.36
N ILE A 99 -22.77 24.20 -19.21
CA ILE A 99 -22.42 25.19 -18.17
C ILE A 99 -20.92 25.46 -18.09
N ALA A 100 -20.10 24.79 -18.90
CA ALA A 100 -18.66 24.78 -18.73
C ALA A 100 -18.06 26.20 -18.82
N GLU A 101 -18.46 27.01 -19.81
CA GLU A 101 -17.94 28.37 -19.95
C GLU A 101 -18.31 29.26 -18.75
N THR A 102 -19.59 29.27 -18.35
CA THR A 102 -20.04 30.03 -17.18
C THR A 102 -19.36 29.59 -15.88
N LEU A 103 -19.14 28.28 -15.70
CA LEU A 103 -18.43 27.76 -14.54
C LEU A 103 -16.94 28.13 -14.58
N ALA A 104 -16.31 28.10 -15.76
CA ALA A 104 -14.91 28.52 -15.92
C ALA A 104 -14.73 29.99 -15.50
N GLU A 105 -15.60 30.89 -15.95
CA GLU A 105 -15.59 32.31 -15.56
C GLU A 105 -15.73 32.48 -14.03
N ARG A 106 -16.58 31.66 -13.41
CA ARG A 106 -16.81 31.65 -11.96
C ARG A 106 -15.60 31.17 -11.16
N LEU A 107 -14.78 30.27 -11.72
CA LEU A 107 -13.61 29.70 -11.04
C LEU A 107 -12.29 30.42 -11.39
N GLN A 108 -12.22 31.08 -12.54
CA GLN A 108 -10.99 31.65 -13.09
C GLN A 108 -10.41 32.73 -12.18
N GLY A 109 -9.09 32.66 -11.96
CA GLY A 109 -8.33 33.66 -11.19
C GLY A 109 -8.56 33.62 -9.67
N ARG A 110 -9.35 32.67 -9.17
CA ARG A 110 -9.70 32.53 -7.76
C ARG A 110 -8.91 31.39 -7.08
N LEU A 111 -8.76 31.45 -5.76
CA LEU A 111 -8.24 30.32 -4.98
C LEU A 111 -9.32 29.25 -4.86
N PHE A 112 -9.07 28.07 -5.43
CA PHE A 112 -9.97 26.93 -5.32
C PHE A 112 -9.77 26.21 -3.99
N VAL A 113 -10.81 26.16 -3.15
CA VAL A 113 -10.80 25.52 -1.84
C VAL A 113 -11.82 24.39 -1.80
N ALA A 114 -11.39 23.20 -1.43
CA ALA A 114 -12.28 22.05 -1.29
C ALA A 114 -11.82 21.11 -0.17
N HIS A 115 -12.71 20.24 0.30
CA HIS A 115 -12.38 19.22 1.29
C HIS A 115 -11.87 17.97 0.59
N ASN A 116 -10.63 17.56 0.89
CA ASN A 116 -9.95 16.56 0.06
C ASN A 116 -9.87 16.99 -1.43
N ALA A 117 -9.49 18.25 -1.66
CA ALA A 117 -9.59 18.97 -2.94
C ALA A 117 -9.07 18.25 -4.20
N ARG A 118 -8.22 17.23 -4.09
CA ARG A 118 -7.81 16.38 -5.22
C ARG A 118 -9.02 15.73 -5.91
N PHE A 119 -10.04 15.35 -5.14
CA PHE A 119 -11.25 14.73 -5.63
C PHE A 119 -12.01 15.71 -6.53
N ASP A 120 -12.49 16.81 -5.96
CA ASP A 120 -13.32 17.81 -6.65
C ASP A 120 -12.59 18.42 -7.84
N TYR A 121 -11.34 18.83 -7.62
CA TYR A 121 -10.52 19.40 -8.66
C TYR A 121 -10.25 18.43 -9.81
N GLY A 122 -10.09 17.13 -9.50
CA GLY A 122 -9.89 16.08 -10.50
C GLY A 122 -11.12 15.88 -11.40
N PHE A 123 -12.31 15.83 -10.80
CA PHE A 123 -13.58 15.75 -11.53
C PHE A 123 -13.80 16.96 -12.43
N LEU A 124 -13.64 18.18 -11.90
CA LEU A 124 -13.76 19.40 -12.71
C LEU A 124 -12.75 19.42 -13.85
N LYS A 125 -11.47 19.14 -13.59
CA LYS A 125 -10.43 19.11 -14.64
C LYS A 125 -10.77 18.14 -15.77
N ASN A 126 -11.35 16.99 -15.44
CA ASN A 126 -11.76 16.00 -16.44
C ASN A 126 -13.02 16.41 -17.20
N GLU A 127 -14.04 16.94 -16.53
CA GLU A 127 -15.24 17.45 -17.19
C GLU A 127 -14.96 18.65 -18.09
N PHE A 128 -14.11 19.59 -17.66
CA PHE A 128 -13.61 20.67 -18.50
C PHE A 128 -12.88 20.13 -19.73
N ARG A 129 -11.99 19.14 -19.56
CA ARG A 129 -11.31 18.50 -20.69
C ARG A 129 -12.30 17.85 -21.67
N ARG A 130 -13.33 17.17 -21.17
CA ARG A 130 -14.40 16.57 -21.99
C ARG A 130 -15.18 17.64 -22.76
N ALA A 131 -15.37 18.82 -22.17
CA ALA A 131 -15.97 19.99 -22.82
C ALA A 131 -15.01 20.77 -23.73
N GLY A 132 -13.77 20.31 -23.92
CA GLY A 132 -12.77 20.98 -24.77
C GLY A 132 -12.07 22.18 -24.13
N LEU A 133 -12.21 22.38 -22.82
CA LEU A 133 -11.62 23.48 -22.07
C LEU A 133 -10.47 22.99 -21.17
N THR A 134 -9.46 23.84 -21.00
CA THR A 134 -8.37 23.59 -20.03
C THR A 134 -8.65 24.33 -18.74
N PHE A 135 -8.78 23.61 -17.63
CA PHE A 135 -8.98 24.19 -16.31
C PHE A 135 -7.71 24.11 -15.45
N ARG A 136 -7.31 25.27 -14.90
CA ARG A 136 -6.17 25.43 -13.98
C ARG A 136 -6.54 26.43 -12.89
N ALA A 137 -6.21 26.11 -11.64
CA ALA A 137 -6.42 26.99 -10.50
C ALA A 137 -5.38 26.71 -9.42
N ASP A 138 -5.09 27.69 -8.57
CA ASP A 138 -4.41 27.42 -7.30
C ASP A 138 -5.37 26.66 -6.39
N VAL A 139 -4.92 25.55 -5.82
CA VAL A 139 -5.77 24.64 -5.03
C VAL A 139 -5.31 24.59 -3.58
N LEU A 140 -6.27 24.77 -2.66
CA LEU A 140 -6.09 24.56 -1.23
C LEU A 140 -7.03 23.47 -0.72
N CYS A 141 -6.46 22.48 -0.03
CA CYS A 141 -7.22 21.41 0.59
C CYS A 141 -7.43 21.71 2.08
N THR A 142 -8.69 21.77 2.53
CA THR A 142 -9.04 22.10 3.91
C THR A 142 -8.56 21.04 4.92
N VAL A 143 -8.43 19.77 4.50
CA VAL A 143 -7.80 18.71 5.33
C VAL A 143 -6.34 19.06 5.63
N ARG A 144 -5.58 19.48 4.60
CA ARG A 144 -4.16 19.85 4.75
C ARG A 144 -4.01 21.12 5.57
N LEU A 145 -4.89 22.09 5.36
CA LEU A 145 -4.93 23.32 6.15
C LEU A 145 -5.23 23.01 7.62
N SER A 146 -6.25 22.20 7.89
CA SER A 146 -6.61 21.77 9.24
C SER A 146 -5.46 21.02 9.94
N ARG A 147 -4.74 20.13 9.25
CA ARG A 147 -3.55 19.46 9.79
C ARG A 147 -2.40 20.42 10.10
N SER A 148 -2.22 21.43 9.25
CA SER A 148 -1.18 22.43 9.45
C SER A 148 -1.47 23.34 10.65
N LEU A 149 -2.72 23.70 10.85
CA LEU A 149 -3.14 24.60 11.94
C LEU A 149 -3.35 23.86 13.26
N PHE A 150 -3.82 22.59 13.23
CA PHE A 150 -4.18 21.80 14.40
C PHE A 150 -3.49 20.42 14.40
N PRO A 151 -2.15 20.35 14.51
CA PRO A 151 -1.40 19.12 14.32
C PRO A 151 -1.68 18.02 15.35
N SER A 152 -2.17 18.35 16.57
CA SER A 152 -2.47 17.32 17.60
C SER A 152 -3.87 16.73 17.46
N ALA A 153 -4.68 17.22 16.53
CA ALA A 153 -6.01 16.67 16.29
C ALA A 153 -5.95 15.25 15.70
N ALA A 154 -6.76 14.35 16.25
CA ALA A 154 -6.75 12.94 15.84
C ALA A 154 -7.34 12.68 14.43
N LYS A 155 -8.29 13.52 14.00
CA LYS A 155 -9.04 13.37 12.73
C LYS A 155 -9.21 14.72 12.04
N HIS A 156 -9.22 14.75 10.70
CA HIS A 156 -9.36 15.99 9.90
C HIS A 156 -10.34 15.87 8.74
N GLY A 157 -11.15 14.80 8.72
CA GLY A 157 -12.27 14.70 7.77
C GLY A 157 -13.36 15.72 8.10
N LEU A 158 -14.27 15.98 7.15
CA LEU A 158 -15.26 17.05 7.24
C LEU A 158 -16.11 16.92 8.50
N ASP A 159 -16.63 15.73 8.80
CA ASP A 159 -17.40 15.48 10.03
C ASP A 159 -16.61 15.81 11.31
N ALA A 160 -15.30 15.53 11.31
CA ALA A 160 -14.44 15.82 12.46
C ALA A 160 -14.15 17.33 12.59
N ILE A 161 -14.10 18.06 11.48
CA ILE A 161 -13.99 19.52 11.47
C ILE A 161 -15.31 20.14 11.93
N VAL A 162 -16.44 19.70 11.37
CA VAL A 162 -17.79 20.10 11.78
C VAL A 162 -17.98 19.96 13.29
N ALA A 163 -17.70 18.77 13.82
CA ALA A 163 -17.82 18.50 15.25
C ALA A 163 -16.86 19.32 16.10
N ARG A 164 -15.62 19.56 15.64
CA ARG A 164 -14.61 20.32 16.41
C ARG A 164 -14.96 21.80 16.54
N PHE A 165 -15.44 22.41 15.46
CA PHE A 165 -15.69 23.85 15.41
C PHE A 165 -17.16 24.21 15.64
N GLY A 166 -18.03 23.22 15.88
CA GLY A 166 -19.47 23.44 16.01
C GLY A 166 -20.04 24.09 14.76
N LEU A 167 -19.67 23.58 13.58
CA LEU A 167 -20.20 24.09 12.31
C LEU A 167 -21.63 23.61 12.11
N GLU A 168 -22.48 24.43 11.51
CA GLU A 168 -23.91 24.15 11.38
C GLU A 168 -24.25 23.83 9.92
N PRO A 169 -24.43 22.55 9.55
CA PRO A 169 -24.84 22.18 8.21
C PRO A 169 -26.33 22.46 7.98
N ARG A 170 -26.68 23.10 6.86
CA ARG A 170 -28.08 23.19 6.41
C ARG A 170 -28.63 21.80 6.02
N ALA A 171 -27.83 21.02 5.30
CA ALA A 171 -28.09 19.61 4.97
C ALA A 171 -26.75 18.91 4.66
N ARG A 172 -26.41 17.78 5.29
CA ARG A 172 -25.18 17.03 4.94
C ARG A 172 -25.37 16.26 3.64
N HIS A 173 -24.30 16.11 2.87
CA HIS A 173 -24.28 15.37 1.58
C HIS A 173 -25.10 16.05 0.48
N ARG A 174 -25.07 17.38 0.48
CA ARG A 174 -25.48 18.23 -0.64
C ARG A 174 -24.34 19.19 -0.92
N ALA A 175 -23.99 19.34 -2.19
CA ALA A 175 -22.75 20.01 -2.58
C ALA A 175 -22.64 21.44 -2.00
N LEU A 176 -23.69 22.25 -2.13
CA LEU A 176 -23.64 23.64 -1.63
C LEU A 176 -23.50 23.71 -0.11
N ALA A 177 -24.24 22.88 0.62
CA ALA A 177 -24.20 22.88 2.07
C ALA A 177 -22.82 22.42 2.60
N ASP A 178 -22.15 21.49 1.91
CA ASP A 178 -20.81 21.07 2.25
C ASP A 178 -19.76 22.15 1.91
N ALA A 179 -19.91 22.87 0.80
CA ALA A 179 -19.09 24.04 0.47
C ALA A 179 -19.25 25.18 1.50
N GLU A 180 -20.47 25.44 1.98
CA GLU A 180 -20.75 26.38 3.07
C GLU A 180 -20.04 26.01 4.36
N LEU A 181 -19.96 24.73 4.72
CA LEU A 181 -19.20 24.28 5.89
C LEU A 181 -17.71 24.63 5.77
N LEU A 182 -17.14 24.61 4.56
CA LEU A 182 -15.75 25.02 4.35
C LEU A 182 -15.58 26.52 4.54
N TRP A 183 -16.56 27.32 4.11
CA TRP A 183 -16.59 28.75 4.38
C TRP A 183 -16.76 29.05 5.89
N GLN A 184 -17.62 28.32 6.60
CA GLN A 184 -17.75 28.40 8.06
C GLN A 184 -16.44 28.04 8.75
N PHE A 185 -15.76 26.96 8.32
CA PHE A 185 -14.44 26.59 8.83
C PHE A 185 -13.42 27.71 8.61
N TRP A 186 -13.41 28.33 7.42
CA TRP A 186 -12.54 29.47 7.10
C TRP A 186 -12.76 30.64 8.05
N GLN A 187 -14.00 31.02 8.32
CA GLN A 187 -14.35 32.07 9.27
C GLN A 187 -13.88 31.73 10.70
N LYS A 188 -14.07 30.48 11.15
CA LYS A 188 -13.63 30.04 12.49
C LYS A 188 -12.11 30.10 12.64
N ILE A 189 -11.33 29.65 11.64
CA ILE A 189 -9.87 29.71 11.76
C ILE A 189 -9.36 31.15 11.80
N HIS A 190 -10.01 32.08 11.09
CA HIS A 190 -9.68 33.50 11.12
C HIS A 190 -10.08 34.21 12.43
N ALA A 191 -10.99 33.62 13.21
CA ALA A 191 -11.26 34.08 14.58
C ALA A 191 -10.21 33.56 15.58
N LEU A 192 -9.50 32.48 15.25
CA LEU A 192 -8.54 31.81 16.14
C LEU A 192 -7.08 32.20 15.86
N TYR A 193 -6.74 32.44 14.60
CA TYR A 193 -5.39 32.78 14.16
C TYR A 193 -5.35 34.08 13.38
N SER A 194 -4.19 34.73 13.39
CA SER A 194 -3.99 35.95 12.61
C SER A 194 -4.09 35.68 11.11
N VAL A 195 -4.50 36.71 10.36
CA VAL A 195 -4.62 36.65 8.89
C VAL A 195 -3.28 36.26 8.25
N GLU A 196 -2.17 36.77 8.78
CA GLU A 196 -0.82 36.50 8.29
C GLU A 196 -0.42 35.04 8.46
N LEU A 197 -0.78 34.41 9.59
CA LEU A 197 -0.47 33.01 9.85
C LEU A 197 -1.24 32.11 8.88
N ILE A 198 -2.53 32.39 8.67
CA ILE A 198 -3.37 31.61 7.74
C ILE A 198 -2.89 31.81 6.30
N ALA A 199 -2.54 33.04 5.91
CA ALA A 199 -1.98 33.33 4.60
C ALA A 199 -0.65 32.59 4.37
N ALA A 200 0.25 32.58 5.37
CA ALA A 200 1.52 31.84 5.29
C ALA A 200 1.30 30.32 5.17
N ALA A 201 0.38 29.76 5.97
CA ALA A 201 0.01 28.35 5.89
C ALA A 201 -0.58 27.99 4.52
N THR A 202 -1.50 28.82 4.02
CA THR A 202 -2.11 28.68 2.69
C THR A 202 -1.06 28.71 1.59
N GLN A 203 -0.18 29.72 1.58
CA GLN A 203 0.90 29.86 0.60
C GLN A 203 1.86 28.67 0.62
N ALA A 204 2.20 28.17 1.81
CA ALA A 204 3.05 26.99 1.95
C ALA A 204 2.39 25.72 1.40
N LEU A 205 1.07 25.58 1.54
CA LEU A 205 0.31 24.42 1.06
C LEU A 205 0.08 24.45 -0.45
N ILE A 206 -0.15 25.63 -1.03
CA ILE A 206 -0.22 25.84 -2.48
C ILE A 206 1.14 25.50 -3.11
N ARG A 207 2.25 26.00 -2.54
CA ARG A 207 3.62 25.66 -2.99
C ARG A 207 4.03 24.20 -2.77
N ARG A 208 3.38 23.48 -1.85
CA ARG A 208 3.60 22.04 -1.59
C ARG A 208 2.64 21.12 -2.37
N ALA A 209 1.70 21.67 -3.14
CA ALA A 209 0.90 20.88 -4.09
C ALA A 209 1.69 20.59 -5.39
N SER A 210 2.90 21.14 -5.52
CA SER A 210 3.88 20.76 -6.52
C SER A 210 4.47 19.38 -6.19
N LEU A 211 4.68 18.57 -7.22
CA LEU A 211 5.46 17.33 -7.16
C LEU A 211 6.80 17.52 -6.39
N PRO A 212 7.44 16.44 -5.90
CA PRO A 212 8.79 16.55 -5.35
C PRO A 212 9.70 17.33 -6.31
N ALA A 213 10.59 18.16 -5.76
CA ALA A 213 11.41 19.14 -6.49
C ALA A 213 12.29 18.61 -7.64
N GLY A 214 12.26 17.31 -7.95
CA GLY A 214 12.96 16.69 -9.07
C GLY A 214 12.10 15.84 -10.00
N LEU A 215 10.77 15.87 -9.90
CA LEU A 215 9.85 15.27 -10.88
C LEU A 215 9.10 16.40 -11.60
N GLU A 216 9.15 16.42 -12.93
CA GLU A 216 8.40 17.38 -13.75
C GLU A 216 6.89 17.22 -13.54
N GLU A 217 6.13 18.33 -13.57
CA GLU A 217 4.68 18.38 -13.33
C GLU A 217 3.87 17.42 -14.21
N THR A 218 4.40 17.10 -15.39
CA THR A 218 3.84 16.19 -16.40
C THR A 218 4.27 14.74 -16.26
N ALA A 219 5.22 14.42 -15.38
CA ALA A 219 5.84 13.08 -15.29
C ALA A 219 4.85 11.95 -14.95
N LEU A 220 3.65 12.29 -14.48
CA LEU A 220 2.59 11.33 -14.14
C LEU A 220 1.43 11.32 -15.16
N ASP A 221 1.42 12.22 -16.14
CA ASP A 221 0.31 12.35 -17.10
C ASP A 221 0.20 11.12 -18.02
N ASP A 222 1.34 10.53 -18.36
CA ASP A 222 1.47 9.36 -19.24
C ASP A 222 1.25 8.03 -18.53
N VAL A 223 1.21 8.01 -17.19
CA VAL A 223 1.03 6.77 -16.43
C VAL A 223 -0.40 6.25 -16.67
N PRO A 224 -0.60 5.06 -17.26
CA PRO A 224 -1.93 4.50 -17.45
C PRO A 224 -2.56 4.15 -16.10
N ASP A 225 -3.89 4.20 -16.00
CA ASP A 225 -4.58 3.66 -14.82
C ASP A 225 -4.95 2.19 -15.02
N THR A 226 -3.93 1.38 -15.27
CA THR A 226 -4.02 -0.07 -15.49
C THR A 226 -3.28 -0.83 -14.39
N ALA A 227 -3.43 -2.15 -14.37
CA ALA A 227 -2.65 -3.00 -13.49
C ALA A 227 -1.18 -3.04 -13.93
N GLY A 228 -0.28 -3.11 -12.96
CA GLY A 228 1.14 -3.23 -13.25
C GLY A 228 2.06 -2.97 -12.07
N VAL A 229 3.33 -2.77 -12.40
CA VAL A 229 4.42 -2.50 -11.45
C VAL A 229 5.04 -1.15 -11.78
N TYR A 230 5.29 -0.34 -10.76
CA TYR A 230 6.02 0.92 -10.86
C TYR A 230 7.37 0.83 -10.14
N LEU A 231 8.33 1.57 -10.66
CA LEU A 231 9.69 1.66 -10.16
C LEU A 231 10.01 3.13 -9.90
N PHE A 232 10.54 3.41 -8.72
CA PHE A 232 11.05 4.72 -8.37
C PHE A 232 12.56 4.72 -8.39
N TYR A 233 13.13 5.70 -9.10
CA TYR A 233 14.57 5.93 -9.17
C TYR A 233 14.90 7.28 -8.55
N GLY A 234 16.08 7.35 -7.94
CA GLY A 234 16.66 8.59 -7.46
C GLY A 234 17.60 9.17 -8.51
N ASP A 235 18.71 9.75 -8.06
CA ASP A 235 19.74 10.28 -8.96
C ASP A 235 20.58 9.16 -9.63
N ASN A 236 20.47 7.91 -9.16
CA ASN A 236 21.20 6.75 -9.68
C ASN A 236 20.29 5.83 -10.51
N GLU A 237 20.91 5.00 -11.37
CA GLU A 237 20.21 3.98 -12.18
C GLU A 237 19.71 2.76 -11.37
N ALA A 238 20.09 2.63 -10.11
CA ALA A 238 19.55 1.57 -9.24
C ALA A 238 18.17 2.00 -8.68
N PRO A 239 17.13 1.15 -8.75
CA PRO A 239 15.81 1.51 -8.26
C PRO A 239 15.82 1.67 -6.73
N LEU A 240 15.18 2.73 -6.25
CA LEU A 240 14.94 2.98 -4.84
C LEU A 240 13.85 2.06 -4.30
N TYR A 241 12.80 1.85 -5.10
CA TYR A 241 11.62 1.10 -4.69
C TYR A 241 10.90 0.49 -5.91
N VAL A 242 10.34 -0.69 -5.72
CA VAL A 242 9.45 -1.36 -6.67
C VAL A 242 8.14 -1.66 -5.96
N GLY A 243 7.02 -1.27 -6.57
CA GLY A 243 5.68 -1.55 -6.03
C GLY A 243 4.68 -1.91 -7.11
N LYS A 244 3.58 -2.54 -6.71
CA LYS A 244 2.49 -2.97 -7.60
C LYS A 244 1.19 -2.19 -7.39
N SER A 245 0.31 -2.21 -8.37
CA SER A 245 -1.07 -1.74 -8.26
C SER A 245 -1.96 -2.36 -9.33
N VAL A 246 -3.28 -2.39 -9.08
CA VAL A 246 -4.30 -2.56 -10.13
C VAL A 246 -4.68 -1.22 -10.79
N HIS A 247 -4.34 -0.10 -10.15
CA HIS A 247 -4.51 1.28 -10.63
C HIS A 247 -3.18 2.02 -10.49
N LEU A 248 -2.32 1.94 -11.52
CA LEU A 248 -0.95 2.48 -11.48
C LEU A 248 -0.92 3.99 -11.20
N ARG A 249 -1.68 4.79 -11.96
CA ARG A 249 -1.72 6.25 -11.82
C ARG A 249 -2.17 6.66 -10.43
N GLN A 250 -3.26 6.08 -9.92
CA GLN A 250 -3.76 6.39 -8.58
C GLN A 250 -2.72 6.08 -7.50
N ARG A 251 -2.08 4.90 -7.58
CA ARG A 251 -1.12 4.43 -6.57
C ARG A 251 0.19 5.21 -6.59
N ILE A 252 0.70 5.55 -7.77
CA ILE A 252 1.89 6.39 -7.89
C ILE A 252 1.60 7.79 -7.35
N GLY A 253 0.48 8.38 -7.74
CA GLY A 253 0.05 9.69 -7.21
C GLY A 253 -0.12 9.69 -5.69
N ALA A 254 -0.54 8.56 -5.10
CA ALA A 254 -0.64 8.41 -3.65
C ALA A 254 0.72 8.60 -2.93
N HIS A 255 1.82 8.10 -3.50
CA HIS A 255 3.16 8.27 -2.91
C HIS A 255 3.61 9.74 -2.83
N PHE A 256 3.10 10.59 -3.72
CA PHE A 256 3.47 12.01 -3.79
C PHE A 256 2.44 12.95 -3.18
N SER A 257 1.21 12.48 -2.96
CA SER A 257 0.23 13.20 -2.15
C SER A 257 0.68 13.14 -0.68
N GLY A 258 0.94 14.31 -0.08
CA GLY A 258 1.51 14.48 1.26
C GLY A 258 0.64 14.01 2.44
N ASP A 259 -0.13 12.94 2.27
CA ASP A 259 -1.18 12.46 3.17
C ASP A 259 -0.86 11.12 3.86
N TYR A 260 0.35 10.57 3.76
CA TYR A 260 0.66 9.28 4.39
C TYR A 260 1.29 9.34 5.79
N ARG A 261 0.61 8.61 6.69
CA ARG A 261 0.87 8.34 8.11
C ARG A 261 2.01 7.34 8.35
N VAL A 262 2.95 7.17 7.41
CA VAL A 262 4.09 6.24 7.53
C VAL A 262 5.37 6.97 7.13
N GLY A 263 6.26 7.24 8.08
CA GLY A 263 7.49 8.02 7.84
C GLY A 263 8.47 7.43 6.80
N LYS A 264 8.21 6.26 6.22
CA LYS A 264 8.97 5.69 5.10
C LYS A 264 8.58 6.30 3.75
N ASP A 265 7.29 6.55 3.50
CA ASP A 265 6.79 7.02 2.20
C ASP A 265 7.19 8.48 1.94
N MET A 266 7.18 9.33 2.98
CA MET A 266 7.63 10.73 2.88
C MET A 266 9.13 10.86 2.54
N ARG A 267 9.97 9.93 3.02
CA ARG A 267 11.40 9.93 2.68
C ARG A 267 11.61 9.49 1.23
N LEU A 268 10.90 8.44 0.80
CA LEU A 268 10.98 7.93 -0.55
C LEU A 268 10.55 9.00 -1.56
N ALA A 269 9.41 9.66 -1.33
CA ALA A 269 8.88 10.71 -2.19
C ALA A 269 9.86 11.87 -2.44
N ARG A 270 10.69 12.24 -1.46
CA ARG A 270 11.70 13.31 -1.61
C ARG A 270 12.90 12.90 -2.47
N LEU A 271 13.20 11.61 -2.52
CA LEU A 271 14.34 11.05 -3.24
C LEU A 271 14.01 10.71 -4.69
N VAL A 272 12.73 10.53 -5.04
CA VAL A 272 12.35 10.17 -6.40
C VAL A 272 12.68 11.30 -7.39
N ARG A 273 13.26 10.92 -8.52
CA ARG A 273 13.58 11.77 -9.68
C ARG A 273 12.97 11.23 -10.96
N ARG A 274 12.84 9.91 -11.08
CA ARG A 274 12.27 9.23 -12.24
C ARG A 274 11.30 8.15 -11.79
N VAL A 275 10.17 8.06 -12.48
CA VAL A 275 9.19 6.98 -12.32
C VAL A 275 9.13 6.20 -13.61
N GLU A 276 9.27 4.89 -13.52
CA GLU A 276 8.99 3.97 -14.63
C GLU A 276 7.84 3.05 -14.24
N TRP A 277 7.16 2.49 -15.23
CA TRP A 277 6.10 1.52 -15.01
C TRP A 277 6.11 0.43 -16.07
N ARG A 278 5.51 -0.70 -15.72
CA ARG A 278 5.31 -1.86 -16.60
C ARG A 278 3.90 -2.38 -16.38
N GLU A 279 3.09 -2.32 -17.43
CA GLU A 279 1.71 -2.79 -17.40
C GLU A 279 1.63 -4.33 -17.38
N THR A 280 0.60 -4.86 -16.73
CA THR A 280 0.26 -6.28 -16.66
C THR A 280 -1.22 -6.50 -16.99
N GLY A 281 -1.59 -7.75 -17.29
CA GLY A 281 -2.97 -8.10 -17.61
C GLY A 281 -3.92 -7.94 -16.42
N GLY A 282 -3.41 -7.97 -15.19
CA GLY A 282 -4.20 -7.82 -13.98
C GLY A 282 -3.35 -7.93 -12.71
N GLU A 283 -4.02 -8.27 -11.60
CA GLU A 283 -3.41 -8.35 -10.28
C GLU A 283 -2.38 -9.48 -10.19
N ILE A 284 -2.65 -10.64 -10.80
CA ILE A 284 -1.76 -11.81 -10.68
C ILE A 284 -0.44 -11.52 -11.39
N GLY A 285 -0.51 -10.97 -12.60
CA GLY A 285 0.66 -10.52 -13.32
C GLY A 285 1.45 -9.45 -12.56
N ALA A 286 0.78 -8.49 -11.93
CA ALA A 286 1.43 -7.44 -11.14
C ALA A 286 2.17 -8.01 -9.93
N LEU A 287 1.57 -8.97 -9.22
CA LEU A 287 2.19 -9.68 -8.10
C LEU A 287 3.44 -10.47 -8.51
N LEU A 288 3.35 -11.23 -9.61
CA LEU A 288 4.45 -12.04 -10.12
C LEU A 288 5.60 -11.18 -10.64
N LEU A 289 5.27 -10.11 -11.37
CA LEU A 289 6.27 -9.18 -11.90
C LEU A 289 6.97 -8.40 -10.79
N GLU A 290 6.25 -7.93 -9.77
CA GLU A 290 6.84 -7.26 -8.61
C GLU A 290 7.81 -8.19 -7.88
N ALA A 291 7.40 -9.43 -7.59
CA ALA A 291 8.26 -10.41 -6.93
C ALA A 291 9.55 -10.68 -7.73
N SER A 292 9.46 -10.77 -9.06
CA SER A 292 10.61 -10.94 -9.95
C SER A 292 11.53 -9.70 -9.97
N LEU A 293 10.97 -8.49 -10.04
CA LEU A 293 11.73 -7.25 -10.10
C LEU A 293 12.42 -6.91 -8.77
N VAL A 294 11.74 -7.09 -7.63
CA VAL A 294 12.37 -6.91 -6.32
C VAL A 294 13.56 -7.86 -6.14
N LYS A 295 13.42 -9.11 -6.60
CA LYS A 295 14.52 -10.09 -6.54
C LYS A 295 15.65 -9.77 -7.50
N SER A 296 15.38 -9.38 -8.73
CA SER A 296 16.42 -9.10 -9.73
C SER A 296 17.15 -7.78 -9.49
N MET A 297 16.44 -6.74 -9.06
CA MET A 297 16.99 -5.38 -8.94
C MET A 297 17.43 -5.00 -7.52
N GLN A 298 17.00 -5.74 -6.49
CA GLN A 298 17.34 -5.49 -5.07
C GLN A 298 17.20 -4.01 -4.64
N PRO A 299 16.02 -3.39 -4.83
CA PRO A 299 15.83 -1.98 -4.51
C PRO A 299 16.01 -1.68 -3.02
N VAL A 300 16.64 -0.54 -2.72
CA VAL A 300 17.12 -0.18 -1.37
C VAL A 300 16.00 -0.18 -0.33
N HIS A 301 14.82 0.28 -0.69
CA HIS A 301 13.69 0.46 0.24
C HIS A 301 12.70 -0.71 0.30
N ASN A 302 12.83 -1.74 -0.55
CA ASN A 302 12.05 -2.97 -0.37
C ASN A 302 12.68 -3.84 0.72
N GLN A 303 11.96 -4.02 1.82
CA GLN A 303 12.39 -4.85 2.97
C GLN A 303 11.91 -6.30 2.86
N MET A 304 10.78 -6.53 2.19
CA MET A 304 10.19 -7.85 1.94
C MET A 304 10.54 -8.32 0.52
N LEU A 305 10.39 -9.63 0.25
CA LEU A 305 10.71 -10.28 -1.05
C LEU A 305 12.20 -10.26 -1.44
N ARG A 306 13.11 -10.00 -0.49
CA ARG A 306 14.56 -10.17 -0.73
C ARG A 306 14.87 -11.64 -1.00
N ARG A 307 15.86 -11.91 -1.87
CA ARG A 307 16.22 -13.26 -2.30
C ARG A 307 16.51 -14.15 -1.08
N ASN A 308 15.75 -15.23 -0.92
CA ASN A 308 16.11 -16.29 0.01
C ASN A 308 17.27 -17.07 -0.60
N THR A 309 18.41 -17.19 0.05
CA THR A 309 19.53 -17.98 -0.49
C THR A 309 19.28 -19.49 -0.41
N ARG A 310 18.36 -19.92 0.46
CA ARG A 310 17.94 -21.32 0.66
C ARG A 310 16.50 -21.41 1.13
N LEU A 311 15.85 -22.51 0.80
CA LEU A 311 14.54 -22.90 1.33
C LEU A 311 14.62 -24.24 2.08
N TYR A 312 13.73 -24.42 3.05
CA TYR A 312 13.62 -25.62 3.85
C TYR A 312 12.18 -26.10 3.94
N THR A 313 11.97 -27.41 4.12
CA THR A 313 10.65 -28.01 4.26
C THR A 313 10.68 -29.25 5.12
N TRP A 314 9.52 -29.62 5.65
CA TRP A 314 9.35 -30.89 6.32
C TRP A 314 8.83 -31.93 5.32
N GLU A 315 9.52 -33.07 5.25
CA GLU A 315 9.10 -34.24 4.48
C GLU A 315 8.53 -35.29 5.45
N LEU A 316 7.30 -35.76 5.21
CA LEU A 316 6.68 -36.85 5.99
C LEU A 316 6.02 -37.89 5.07
N PRO A 317 6.82 -38.78 4.45
CA PRO A 317 6.31 -39.88 3.65
C PRO A 317 5.58 -40.93 4.52
N PRO A 318 4.74 -41.80 3.94
CA PRO A 318 4.03 -42.89 4.63
C PRO A 318 4.94 -43.74 5.55
N GLU A 319 6.13 -44.04 5.09
CA GLU A 319 7.13 -44.91 5.73
C GLU A 319 7.91 -44.26 6.87
N LEU A 320 7.93 -42.93 6.96
CA LEU A 320 8.66 -42.25 8.04
C LEU A 320 7.79 -42.12 9.31
N PRO A 321 8.36 -42.38 10.49
CA PRO A 321 7.64 -42.24 11.75
C PRO A 321 7.51 -40.78 12.19
N VAL A 322 8.41 -39.90 11.72
CA VAL A 322 8.51 -38.48 12.10
C VAL A 322 9.00 -37.64 10.91
N PRO A 323 8.64 -36.35 10.85
CA PRO A 323 9.01 -35.50 9.73
C PRO A 323 10.51 -35.23 9.71
N ARG A 324 11.09 -35.14 8.50
CA ARG A 324 12.52 -34.81 8.30
C ARG A 324 12.65 -33.48 7.60
N LEU A 325 13.58 -32.65 8.07
CA LEU A 325 13.85 -31.38 7.42
C LEU A 325 14.71 -31.59 6.17
N ARG A 326 14.25 -31.05 5.03
CA ARG A 326 14.95 -31.02 3.74
C ARG A 326 15.29 -29.60 3.33
N SER A 327 16.19 -29.46 2.36
CA SER A 327 16.52 -28.19 1.73
C SER A 327 16.22 -28.22 0.23
N ASP A 328 16.17 -27.05 -0.39
CA ASP A 328 16.07 -26.92 -1.84
C ASP A 328 17.28 -27.50 -2.59
N ILE A 329 18.43 -27.70 -1.94
CA ILE A 329 19.62 -28.31 -2.56
C ILE A 329 19.40 -29.79 -2.90
N ASP A 330 18.68 -30.52 -2.05
CA ASP A 330 18.53 -31.97 -2.12
C ASP A 330 17.09 -32.40 -2.38
N THR A 331 16.18 -31.45 -2.56
CA THR A 331 14.75 -31.72 -2.72
C THR A 331 14.11 -30.79 -3.75
N ASP A 332 13.51 -31.40 -4.76
CA ASP A 332 12.67 -30.71 -5.74
C ASP A 332 11.32 -30.35 -5.11
N PHE A 333 11.19 -29.08 -4.73
CA PHE A 333 9.98 -28.51 -4.18
C PHE A 333 8.77 -28.47 -5.11
N SER A 334 9.01 -28.53 -6.41
CA SER A 334 7.96 -28.39 -7.41
C SER A 334 7.19 -29.69 -7.66
N ARG A 335 7.89 -30.82 -7.60
CA ARG A 335 7.36 -32.13 -8.00
C ARG A 335 7.30 -33.15 -6.86
N ARG A 336 8.10 -33.01 -5.81
CA ARG A 336 8.13 -34.01 -4.72
C ARG A 336 6.89 -33.86 -3.83
N GLY A 337 6.19 -34.98 -3.60
CA GLY A 337 5.03 -35.03 -2.71
C GLY A 337 5.41 -35.12 -1.22
N HIS A 338 4.40 -35.03 -0.34
CA HIS A 338 4.57 -35.13 1.11
C HIS A 338 5.53 -34.10 1.70
N LEU A 339 5.58 -32.92 1.10
CA LEU A 339 6.32 -31.76 1.58
C LEU A 339 5.36 -30.81 2.29
N TYR A 340 5.78 -30.31 3.45
CA TYR A 340 4.94 -29.55 4.35
C TYR A 340 5.62 -28.23 4.72
N GLY A 341 5.01 -27.15 4.24
CA GLY A 341 5.51 -25.80 4.35
C GLY A 341 6.81 -25.57 3.57
N ALA A 342 7.14 -24.30 3.38
CA ALA A 342 8.42 -23.88 2.84
C ALA A 342 8.89 -22.66 3.62
N PHE A 343 10.13 -22.72 4.09
CA PHE A 343 10.65 -21.81 5.10
C PHE A 343 11.98 -21.19 4.64
N PRO A 344 12.23 -19.90 4.92
CA PRO A 344 13.46 -19.22 4.51
C PRO A 344 14.69 -19.62 5.35
N SER A 345 14.49 -20.34 6.46
CA SER A 345 15.60 -20.80 7.31
C SER A 345 15.24 -22.06 8.09
N ARG A 346 16.25 -22.82 8.52
CA ARG A 346 16.08 -23.94 9.45
C ARG A 346 15.38 -23.47 10.72
N GLY A 347 15.73 -22.30 11.24
CA GLY A 347 15.13 -21.73 12.46
C GLY A 347 13.62 -21.53 12.29
N ALA A 348 13.19 -20.93 11.18
CA ALA A 348 11.77 -20.74 10.88
C ALA A 348 11.02 -22.08 10.76
N ALA A 349 11.60 -23.09 10.11
CA ALA A 349 11.01 -24.41 9.98
C ALA A 349 10.81 -25.11 11.34
N HIS A 350 11.79 -25.06 12.23
CA HIS A 350 11.68 -25.64 13.58
C HIS A 350 10.72 -24.84 14.47
N ALA A 351 10.70 -23.51 14.36
CA ALA A 351 9.75 -22.67 15.08
C ALA A 351 8.30 -23.00 14.68
N TRP A 352 8.05 -23.22 13.39
CA TRP A 352 6.76 -23.70 12.89
C TRP A 352 6.39 -25.07 13.46
N LEU A 353 7.30 -26.05 13.42
CA LEU A 353 7.03 -27.39 13.95
C LEU A 353 6.80 -27.40 15.47
N ARG A 354 7.51 -26.55 16.23
CA ARG A 354 7.26 -26.35 17.67
C ARG A 354 5.87 -25.81 17.95
N ARG A 355 5.46 -24.77 17.21
CA ARG A 355 4.12 -24.18 17.37
C ARG A 355 3.03 -25.22 17.10
N LEU A 356 3.20 -25.98 16.02
CA LEU A 356 2.29 -27.08 15.67
C LEU A 356 2.25 -28.16 16.76
N ALA A 357 3.42 -28.48 17.35
CA ALA A 357 3.47 -29.43 18.46
C ALA A 357 2.74 -28.93 19.70
N ASP A 358 2.84 -27.64 20.02
CA ASP A 358 2.14 -27.04 21.15
C ASP A 358 0.63 -26.96 20.92
N GLU A 359 0.20 -26.51 19.73
CA GLU A 359 -1.22 -26.39 19.35
C GLU A 359 -1.93 -27.75 19.34
N HIS A 360 -1.26 -28.79 18.85
CA HIS A 360 -1.83 -30.12 18.70
C HIS A 360 -1.38 -31.12 19.77
N GLN A 361 -0.73 -30.68 20.85
CA GLN A 361 -0.23 -31.53 21.95
C GLN A 361 0.63 -32.72 21.48
N LEU A 362 1.51 -32.48 20.51
CA LEU A 362 2.44 -33.47 19.97
C LEU A 362 3.69 -33.58 20.85
N CYS A 363 4.28 -34.77 20.87
CA CYS A 363 5.48 -35.04 21.63
C CYS A 363 6.72 -34.41 21.00
N GLN A 364 7.20 -33.33 21.60
CA GLN A 364 8.40 -32.62 21.14
C GLN A 364 9.67 -33.49 21.15
N ALA A 365 9.78 -34.47 22.06
CA ALA A 365 10.89 -35.42 22.06
C ALA A 365 10.85 -36.37 20.85
N THR A 366 9.68 -36.90 20.51
CA THR A 366 9.51 -37.76 19.31
C THR A 366 9.78 -36.96 18.04
N LEU A 367 9.34 -35.70 17.98
CA LEU A 367 9.65 -34.77 16.88
C LEU A 367 11.12 -34.31 16.85
N SER A 368 11.98 -34.79 17.76
CA SER A 368 13.39 -34.41 17.88
C SER A 368 13.61 -32.90 18.10
N LEU A 369 12.62 -32.21 18.67
CA LEU A 369 12.68 -30.78 19.03
C LEU A 369 13.31 -30.55 20.41
N GLU A 370 13.31 -31.60 21.23
CA GLU A 370 13.81 -31.64 22.60
C GLU A 370 14.60 -32.94 22.82
N LYS A 371 15.73 -32.88 23.54
CA LYS A 371 16.46 -34.08 23.98
C LYS A 371 15.97 -34.49 25.37
N THR A 372 15.59 -35.74 25.54
CA THR A 372 15.28 -36.29 26.87
C THR A 372 16.54 -36.81 27.57
N THR A 373 16.50 -36.89 28.90
CA THR A 373 17.62 -37.37 29.72
C THR A 373 17.92 -38.85 29.50
N ARG A 374 16.88 -39.68 29.31
CA ARG A 374 16.98 -41.11 28.96
C ARG A 374 15.82 -41.50 28.02
N ALA A 375 15.97 -42.62 27.31
CA ALA A 375 14.87 -43.23 26.56
C ALA A 375 13.70 -43.55 27.51
N GLY A 376 12.47 -43.25 27.10
CA GLY A 376 11.29 -43.42 27.95
C GLY A 376 11.05 -42.31 28.98
N SER A 377 11.89 -41.27 29.06
CA SER A 377 11.65 -40.13 29.97
C SER A 377 10.64 -39.13 29.39
N PRO A 378 9.81 -38.47 30.23
CA PRO A 378 8.85 -37.48 29.76
C PRO A 378 9.54 -36.21 29.23
N CYS A 379 9.11 -35.74 28.06
CA CYS A 379 9.50 -34.43 27.55
C CYS A 379 8.92 -33.30 28.42
N PHE A 380 9.48 -32.10 28.34
CA PHE A 380 9.02 -30.94 29.11
C PHE A 380 7.52 -30.68 28.92
N ALA A 381 7.05 -30.70 27.66
CA ALA A 381 5.63 -30.54 27.35
C ALA A 381 4.74 -31.59 28.05
N ARG A 382 5.24 -32.82 28.28
CA ARG A 382 4.50 -33.86 29.02
C ARG A 382 4.43 -33.56 30.51
N GLN A 383 5.52 -33.05 31.09
CA GLN A 383 5.58 -32.68 32.51
C GLN A 383 4.55 -31.59 32.86
N ILE A 384 4.23 -30.72 31.90
CA ILE A 384 3.21 -29.67 32.05
C ILE A 384 1.85 -30.04 31.41
N HIS A 385 1.60 -31.32 31.12
CA HIS A 385 0.34 -31.84 30.55
C HIS A 385 -0.08 -31.24 29.19
N ARG A 386 0.87 -30.83 28.35
CA ARG A 386 0.67 -30.35 26.96
C ARG A 386 1.14 -31.34 25.89
N CYS A 387 1.26 -32.61 26.25
CA CYS A 387 1.70 -33.68 25.35
C CYS A 387 1.03 -35.00 25.76
N GLU A 388 0.53 -35.76 24.78
CA GLU A 388 -0.16 -37.04 25.01
C GLU A 388 0.77 -38.20 25.39
N GLY A 389 2.10 -37.98 25.40
CA GLY A 389 3.04 -38.88 26.04
C GLY A 389 3.57 -40.01 25.16
N ALA A 390 3.77 -39.78 23.87
CA ALA A 390 4.44 -40.75 22.99
C ALA A 390 5.85 -41.13 23.48
N CYS A 391 6.58 -40.19 24.11
CA CYS A 391 7.91 -40.44 24.68
C CYS A 391 7.93 -41.42 25.87
N VAL A 392 6.79 -41.58 26.58
CA VAL A 392 6.65 -42.45 27.76
C VAL A 392 5.76 -43.68 27.47
N GLY A 393 5.37 -43.90 26.22
CA GLY A 393 4.54 -45.04 25.81
C GLY A 393 3.03 -44.91 26.13
N LEU A 394 2.57 -43.77 26.64
CA LEU A 394 1.13 -43.53 26.90
C LEU A 394 0.33 -43.32 25.61
N GLU A 395 0.99 -42.75 24.60
CA GLU A 395 0.51 -42.71 23.22
C GLU A 395 1.36 -43.65 22.36
N SER A 396 0.72 -44.49 21.54
CA SER A 396 1.45 -45.34 20.60
C SER A 396 2.06 -44.51 19.46
N PHE A 397 3.25 -44.90 18.98
CA PHE A 397 3.90 -44.19 17.86
C PHE A 397 3.03 -44.10 16.60
N ARG A 398 2.21 -45.12 16.33
CA ARG A 398 1.26 -45.11 15.20
C ARG A 398 0.20 -44.03 15.35
N ARG A 399 -0.41 -43.89 16.54
CA ARG A 399 -1.39 -42.84 16.83
C ARG A 399 -0.73 -41.46 16.78
N HIS A 400 0.46 -41.36 17.34
CA HIS A 400 1.25 -40.13 17.31
C HIS A 400 1.55 -39.68 15.87
N ARG A 401 2.04 -40.58 15.02
CA ARG A 401 2.28 -40.33 13.59
C ARG A 401 1.03 -39.85 12.86
N ALA A 402 -0.11 -40.49 13.10
CA ALA A 402 -1.38 -40.08 12.49
C ALA A 402 -1.77 -38.65 12.85
N ARG A 403 -1.57 -38.24 14.11
CA ARG A 403 -1.80 -36.86 14.56
C ARG A 403 -0.80 -35.87 13.98
N ILE A 404 0.47 -36.25 13.86
CA ILE A 404 1.47 -35.42 13.17
C ILE A 404 1.00 -35.16 11.73
N ALA A 405 0.65 -36.22 10.99
CA ALA A 405 0.20 -36.09 9.60
C ALA A 405 -1.05 -35.21 9.48
N ALA A 406 -2.03 -35.40 10.37
CA ALA A 406 -3.24 -34.58 10.41
C ALA A 406 -2.94 -33.10 10.70
N ALA A 407 -2.05 -32.81 11.65
CA ALA A 407 -1.66 -31.44 12.00
C ALA A 407 -0.88 -30.76 10.86
N MET A 408 -0.08 -31.52 10.11
CA MET A 408 0.71 -30.98 9.00
C MET A 408 -0.08 -30.81 7.70
N ALA A 409 -1.23 -31.48 7.56
CA ALA A 409 -1.98 -31.60 6.30
C ALA A 409 -2.31 -30.25 5.63
N GLU A 410 -2.68 -29.23 6.41
CA GLU A 410 -3.01 -27.89 5.87
C GLU A 410 -1.80 -27.18 5.24
N ALA A 411 -0.59 -27.55 5.66
CA ALA A 411 0.65 -26.99 5.14
C ALA A 411 1.24 -27.78 3.97
N GLU A 412 0.58 -28.85 3.50
CA GLU A 412 1.08 -29.66 2.40
C GLU A 412 1.21 -28.80 1.12
N LEU A 413 2.38 -28.89 0.47
CA LEU A 413 2.59 -28.26 -0.81
C LEU A 413 1.72 -28.95 -1.85
N LYS A 414 0.92 -28.17 -2.58
CA LYS A 414 -0.01 -28.69 -3.57
C LYS A 414 0.78 -29.31 -4.72
N PRO A 415 0.44 -30.53 -5.17
CA PRO A 415 1.04 -31.08 -6.37
C PRO A 415 0.71 -30.21 -7.58
N TRP A 416 1.60 -30.18 -8.55
CA TRP A 416 1.32 -29.53 -9.84
C TRP A 416 0.14 -30.25 -10.50
N PRO A 417 -0.97 -29.56 -10.84
CA PRO A 417 -2.20 -30.23 -11.28
C PRO A 417 -2.21 -30.57 -12.79
N PHE A 418 -1.14 -30.25 -13.52
CA PHE A 418 -1.07 -30.43 -14.98
C PHE A 418 0.05 -31.41 -15.36
N GLY A 419 -0.09 -32.07 -16.52
CA GLY A 419 0.91 -33.02 -17.02
C GLY A 419 2.15 -32.38 -17.67
N GLY A 420 2.30 -31.06 -17.59
CA GLY A 420 3.38 -30.31 -18.25
C GLY A 420 3.22 -28.80 -18.09
N PRO A 421 3.97 -27.99 -18.86
CA PRO A 421 3.87 -26.54 -18.82
C PRO A 421 2.51 -26.05 -19.33
N VAL A 422 2.07 -24.95 -18.75
CA VAL A 422 0.81 -24.30 -19.08
C VAL A 422 1.00 -22.81 -19.28
N ALA A 423 0.14 -22.23 -20.11
CA ALA A 423 -0.06 -20.80 -20.18
C ALA A 423 -1.49 -20.45 -19.79
N TRP A 424 -1.71 -19.31 -19.13
CA TRP A 424 -3.05 -18.75 -18.98
C TRP A 424 -3.05 -17.27 -19.38
N PRO A 425 -4.17 -16.77 -19.94
CA PRO A 425 -4.31 -15.36 -20.29
C PRO A 425 -4.79 -14.52 -19.10
N GLU A 426 -4.23 -13.32 -18.96
CA GLU A 426 -4.76 -12.23 -18.14
C GLU A 426 -4.99 -11.02 -19.06
N VAL A 427 -6.17 -10.39 -18.98
CA VAL A 427 -6.63 -9.38 -19.96
C VAL A 427 -6.84 -8.04 -19.30
N SER A 428 -6.24 -6.99 -19.86
CA SER A 428 -6.44 -5.60 -19.47
C SER A 428 -6.84 -4.78 -20.70
N GLY A 429 -8.10 -4.32 -20.73
CA GLY A 429 -8.67 -3.66 -21.90
C GLY A 429 -8.64 -4.56 -23.14
N THR A 430 -7.94 -4.12 -24.19
CA THR A 430 -7.76 -4.88 -25.44
C THR A 430 -6.48 -5.73 -25.46
N GLN A 431 -5.63 -5.60 -24.43
CA GLN A 431 -4.34 -6.29 -24.36
C GLN A 431 -4.44 -7.57 -23.53
N THR A 432 -3.75 -8.61 -23.99
CA THR A 432 -3.65 -9.90 -23.28
C THR A 432 -2.21 -10.17 -22.89
N TRP A 433 -2.01 -10.76 -21.71
CA TRP A 433 -0.74 -11.28 -21.22
C TRP A 433 -0.89 -12.77 -20.99
N TRP A 434 -0.09 -13.57 -21.66
CA TRP A 434 0.00 -15.00 -21.45
C TRP A 434 1.09 -15.29 -20.44
N HIS A 435 0.70 -15.78 -19.28
CA HIS A 435 1.60 -16.15 -18.20
C HIS A 435 1.97 -17.61 -18.32
N VAL A 436 3.27 -17.93 -18.31
CA VAL A 436 3.78 -19.29 -18.51
C VAL A 436 4.32 -19.85 -17.20
N VAL A 437 3.85 -21.04 -16.82
CA VAL A 437 4.26 -21.76 -15.61
C VAL A 437 4.50 -23.22 -15.94
N GLU A 438 5.54 -23.78 -15.35
CA GLU A 438 5.88 -25.21 -15.41
C GLU A 438 6.23 -25.67 -14.00
N ASP A 439 5.53 -26.69 -13.47
CA ASP A 439 5.79 -27.25 -12.14
C ASP A 439 5.93 -26.15 -11.06
N TRP A 440 4.91 -25.30 -10.90
CA TRP A 440 4.90 -24.16 -9.96
C TRP A 440 6.01 -23.10 -10.16
N CYS A 441 6.85 -23.23 -11.18
CA CYS A 441 7.89 -22.27 -11.53
C CYS A 441 7.33 -21.29 -12.57
N TYR A 442 7.32 -20.01 -12.25
CA TYR A 442 6.90 -18.96 -13.18
C TYR A 442 8.04 -18.62 -14.14
N LEU A 443 7.80 -18.78 -15.44
CA LEU A 443 8.79 -18.58 -16.49
C LEU A 443 8.72 -17.18 -17.10
N GLY A 444 7.59 -16.48 -16.93
CA GLY A 444 7.39 -15.11 -17.41
C GLY A 444 6.03 -14.89 -18.05
N SER A 445 5.88 -13.74 -18.70
CA SER A 445 4.69 -13.42 -19.49
C SER A 445 5.04 -12.82 -20.85
N VAL A 446 4.17 -13.04 -21.83
CA VAL A 446 4.29 -12.55 -23.21
C VAL A 446 2.95 -11.99 -23.70
N ARG A 447 2.95 -11.23 -24.81
CA ARG A 447 1.74 -10.59 -25.34
C ARG A 447 0.92 -11.49 -26.25
N THR A 448 1.57 -12.44 -26.91
CA THR A 448 0.90 -13.39 -27.81
C THR A 448 1.06 -14.81 -27.28
N ARG A 449 0.16 -15.70 -27.69
CA ARG A 449 0.21 -17.10 -27.25
C ARG A 449 1.38 -17.83 -27.92
N GLU A 450 1.70 -17.44 -29.14
CA GLU A 450 2.77 -18.00 -29.97
C GLU A 450 4.13 -17.81 -29.31
N ASP A 451 4.35 -16.67 -28.67
CA ASP A 451 5.60 -16.35 -27.96
C ASP A 451 5.78 -17.14 -26.66
N ALA A 452 4.73 -17.78 -26.13
CA ALA A 452 4.78 -18.48 -24.84
C ALA A 452 5.79 -19.64 -24.86
N ALA A 453 5.98 -20.28 -26.02
CA ALA A 453 6.94 -21.34 -26.20
C ALA A 453 8.40 -20.87 -26.00
N ALA A 454 8.71 -19.60 -26.27
CA ALA A 454 10.06 -19.06 -26.09
C ALA A 454 10.48 -19.02 -24.61
N LEU A 455 9.51 -18.82 -23.70
CA LEU A 455 9.78 -18.81 -22.25
C LEU A 455 10.14 -20.18 -21.70
N LEU A 456 9.80 -21.27 -22.41
CA LEU A 456 10.20 -22.62 -22.02
C LEU A 456 11.69 -22.86 -22.19
N ALA A 457 12.42 -22.04 -22.95
CA ALA A 457 13.86 -22.19 -23.12
C ALA A 457 14.66 -21.81 -21.86
N ALA A 458 14.08 -20.99 -20.98
CA ALA A 458 14.74 -20.59 -19.74
C ALA A 458 14.67 -21.72 -18.68
N PRO A 459 15.70 -21.84 -17.81
CA PRO A 459 15.67 -22.80 -16.71
C PRO A 459 14.58 -22.43 -15.71
N ALA A 460 13.82 -23.45 -15.27
CA ALA A 460 12.77 -23.27 -14.29
C ALA A 460 13.36 -23.13 -12.89
N ARG A 461 12.77 -22.27 -12.06
CA ARG A 461 13.20 -22.07 -10.67
C ARG A 461 12.02 -21.97 -9.74
N PHE A 462 12.05 -22.78 -8.67
CA PHE A 462 11.03 -22.75 -7.64
C PHE A 462 11.30 -21.58 -6.69
N GLU A 463 10.32 -20.71 -6.57
CA GLU A 463 10.35 -19.53 -5.69
C GLU A 463 9.13 -19.58 -4.78
N LEU A 464 9.35 -19.50 -3.46
CA LEU A 464 8.27 -19.62 -2.48
C LEU A 464 7.16 -18.58 -2.69
N ASP A 465 7.51 -17.32 -2.88
CA ASP A 465 6.52 -16.25 -3.07
C ASP A 465 5.70 -16.48 -4.34
N THR A 466 6.34 -16.94 -5.42
CA THR A 466 5.70 -17.28 -6.69
C THR A 466 4.74 -18.45 -6.51
N TYR A 467 5.18 -19.53 -5.86
CA TYR A 467 4.31 -20.66 -5.52
C TYR A 467 3.09 -20.19 -4.71
N GLN A 468 3.28 -19.35 -3.68
CA GLN A 468 2.19 -18.84 -2.86
C GLN A 468 1.20 -17.99 -3.68
N ILE A 469 1.69 -17.14 -4.59
CA ILE A 469 0.83 -16.34 -5.49
C ILE A 469 0.01 -17.27 -6.40
N LEU A 470 0.67 -18.22 -7.07
CA LEU A 470 0.03 -19.14 -8.02
C LEU A 470 -0.96 -20.10 -7.33
N ALA A 471 -0.55 -20.74 -6.23
CA ALA A 471 -1.32 -21.78 -5.55
C ALA A 471 -2.53 -21.24 -4.78
N SER A 472 -2.46 -19.99 -4.30
CA SER A 472 -3.61 -19.32 -3.67
C SER A 472 -4.67 -18.88 -4.68
N ARG A 473 -4.27 -18.62 -5.92
CA ARG A 473 -5.15 -18.15 -7.00
C ARG A 473 -5.46 -19.21 -8.07
N LEU A 474 -5.03 -20.46 -7.87
CA LEU A 474 -5.26 -21.58 -8.80
C LEU A 474 -6.72 -21.64 -9.31
N PRO A 475 -7.77 -21.52 -8.49
CA PRO A 475 -9.15 -21.58 -8.98
C PRO A 475 -9.51 -20.47 -9.98
N GLN A 476 -8.81 -19.33 -9.94
CA GLN A 476 -9.08 -18.17 -10.81
C GLN A 476 -8.52 -18.38 -12.22
N TRP A 477 -7.33 -19.00 -12.35
CA TRP A 477 -6.65 -19.12 -13.64
C TRP A 477 -6.72 -20.53 -14.25
N MET A 478 -6.92 -21.57 -13.45
CA MET A 478 -7.03 -22.96 -13.92
C MET A 478 -8.07 -23.18 -15.03
N PRO A 479 -9.29 -22.57 -15.00
CA PRO A 479 -10.28 -22.76 -16.07
C PRO A 479 -9.85 -22.22 -17.44
N HIS A 480 -8.86 -21.34 -17.49
CA HIS A 480 -8.42 -20.64 -18.70
C HIS A 480 -7.05 -21.14 -19.21
N VAL A 481 -6.57 -22.25 -18.65
CA VAL A 481 -5.28 -22.82 -18.97
C VAL A 481 -5.24 -23.42 -20.38
N VAL A 482 -4.14 -23.17 -21.05
CA VAL A 482 -3.72 -23.81 -22.29
C VAL A 482 -2.46 -24.64 -22.00
N HIS A 483 -2.47 -25.90 -22.41
CA HIS A 483 -1.30 -26.76 -22.34
C HIS A 483 -0.27 -26.38 -23.41
N LEU A 484 0.99 -26.25 -23.00
CA LEU A 484 2.12 -26.06 -23.90
C LEU A 484 2.85 -27.39 -24.11
N ARG A 485 3.56 -27.50 -25.24
CA ARG A 485 4.47 -28.61 -25.50
C ARG A 485 5.90 -28.15 -25.21
N SER A 486 6.56 -28.78 -24.24
CA SER A 486 8.00 -28.61 -24.04
C SER A 486 8.76 -29.62 -24.90
N THR A 487 9.81 -29.15 -25.57
CA THR A 487 10.76 -30.01 -26.29
C THR A 487 11.96 -30.40 -25.43
N ARG A 488 12.09 -29.85 -24.21
CA ARG A 488 13.13 -30.19 -23.24
C ARG A 488 12.58 -31.01 -22.08
N SER A 489 13.45 -31.77 -21.43
CA SER A 489 13.17 -32.29 -20.09
C SER A 489 13.12 -31.15 -19.08
N PHE A 490 12.28 -31.28 -18.06
CA PHE A 490 12.22 -30.30 -16.98
C PHE A 490 13.51 -30.34 -16.15
N GLU A 491 14.18 -29.19 -16.06
CA GLU A 491 15.37 -29.00 -15.23
C GLU A 491 15.10 -27.85 -14.25
N LEU A 492 15.28 -28.15 -12.97
CA LEU A 492 15.17 -27.17 -11.90
C LEU A 492 16.54 -26.55 -11.63
N ALA A 493 16.63 -25.24 -11.76
CA ALA A 493 17.82 -24.50 -11.34
C ALA A 493 17.84 -24.38 -9.81
N PHE A 494 18.90 -24.91 -9.19
CA PHE A 494 19.18 -24.77 -7.77
C PHE A 494 19.91 -23.45 -7.48
N TYR A 495 19.80 -22.96 -6.24
CA TYR A 495 20.63 -21.83 -5.79
C TYR A 495 22.10 -22.25 -5.77
N GLU A 496 22.90 -21.74 -6.72
CA GLU A 496 24.35 -21.78 -6.57
C GLU A 496 24.72 -21.02 -5.29
N ALA A 497 25.44 -21.69 -4.39
CA ALA A 497 26.02 -21.05 -3.23
C ALA A 497 27.04 -20.02 -3.74
N SER A 498 26.62 -18.77 -3.88
CA SER A 498 27.55 -17.67 -4.06
C SER A 498 28.53 -17.76 -2.89
N ALA A 499 29.80 -18.02 -3.17
CA ALA A 499 30.85 -17.88 -2.18
C ALA A 499 30.72 -16.48 -1.55
N PRO A 500 30.91 -16.32 -0.24
CA PRO A 500 30.88 -15.00 0.36
C PRO A 500 31.96 -14.16 -0.32
N ASP A 501 31.51 -13.11 -1.01
CA ASP A 501 32.38 -12.13 -1.64
C ASP A 501 33.14 -11.40 -0.52
N ASP A 502 34.43 -11.71 -0.35
CA ASP A 502 35.28 -11.18 0.73
C ASP A 502 35.67 -9.70 0.50
N HIS A 503 34.95 -9.01 -0.38
CA HIS A 503 35.19 -7.63 -0.80
C HIS A 503 34.00 -6.70 -0.53
N ALA A 504 33.50 -6.69 0.71
CA ALA A 504 32.71 -5.58 1.22
C ALA A 504 32.76 -5.47 2.75
N ARG A 505 33.97 -5.34 3.32
CA ARG A 505 34.08 -4.67 4.63
C ARG A 505 34.02 -3.16 4.39
N PRO A 506 33.00 -2.43 4.91
CA PRO A 506 33.06 -0.99 4.90
C PRO A 506 34.20 -0.56 5.81
N THR A 507 35.28 -0.04 5.22
CA THR A 507 36.38 0.60 5.91
C THR A 507 35.84 1.78 6.68
N ALA A 508 35.67 1.61 8.00
CA ALA A 508 35.40 2.71 8.91
C ALA A 508 36.63 3.62 8.96
N LEU A 509 36.66 4.64 8.12
CA LEU A 509 37.56 5.79 8.24
C LEU A 509 37.19 6.53 9.54
N ARG A 510 37.90 6.19 10.63
CA ARG A 510 38.03 7.10 11.78
C ARG A 510 39.18 8.08 11.49
N PRO A 511 38.97 9.40 11.54
CA PRO A 511 40.10 10.33 11.51
C PRO A 511 40.89 10.19 12.81
N ARG A 512 42.20 9.94 12.69
CA ARG A 512 43.16 9.99 13.79
C ARG A 512 43.34 11.44 14.21
N VAL A 513 42.87 11.80 15.40
CA VAL A 513 43.34 12.99 16.11
C VAL A 513 44.52 12.58 16.98
N SER A 514 45.70 13.07 16.61
CA SER A 514 46.93 12.96 17.38
C SER A 514 46.98 14.07 18.44
N GLY A 515 46.97 13.71 19.71
CA GLY A 515 47.23 14.62 20.82
C GLY A 515 47.77 13.83 22.02
N LYS A 516 49.06 13.96 22.31
CA LYS A 516 49.75 13.38 23.47
C LYS A 516 49.19 13.94 24.78
N PRO A 517 49.24 13.18 25.88
CA PRO A 517 49.44 13.78 27.20
C PRO A 517 50.74 13.25 27.85
N THR A 518 51.60 14.18 28.24
CA THR A 518 52.77 13.93 29.09
C THR A 518 52.47 14.30 30.54
N ALA A 519 52.98 13.44 31.44
CA ALA A 519 53.48 13.70 32.80
C ALA A 519 52.49 13.93 33.97
N ARG A 520 52.40 12.87 34.80
CA ARG A 520 52.51 12.77 36.28
C ARG A 520 52.38 14.05 37.14
N GLN A 521 51.54 13.98 38.18
CA GLN A 521 51.94 13.94 39.61
C GLN A 521 50.73 13.69 40.54
N GLN A 522 50.89 12.77 41.49
CA GLN A 522 50.06 12.50 42.70
C GLN A 522 50.40 13.51 43.84
N PRO A 523 49.90 13.43 45.11
CA PRO A 523 48.84 12.61 45.77
C PRO A 523 47.84 13.49 46.60
N SER A 524 46.74 13.00 47.18
CA SER A 524 46.62 12.53 48.60
C SER A 524 45.13 12.55 49.08
N PRO A 525 44.80 11.93 50.25
CA PRO A 525 43.53 11.21 50.50
C PRO A 525 42.59 11.81 51.58
N GLY A 526 41.40 11.19 51.74
CA GLY A 526 40.45 11.36 52.87
C GLY A 526 39.25 12.24 52.51
N LEU A 527 38.05 12.09 53.05
CA LEU A 527 37.44 11.26 54.09
C LEU A 527 35.91 11.44 53.94
N PHE A 528 35.14 10.52 54.51
CA PHE A 528 33.69 10.56 54.69
C PHE A 528 33.18 11.90 55.29
N ASN A 529 31.95 12.31 54.94
CA ASN A 529 30.84 12.36 55.91
C ASN A 529 29.49 12.68 55.24
N ASP A 530 28.53 11.81 55.61
CA ASP A 530 27.06 11.89 55.64
C ASP A 530 26.24 12.13 54.36
#